data_AF-A0A9P8JGV3-F1
#
_entry.id   AF-A0A9P8JGV3-F1
#
_cell.length_a   1.000
_cell.length_b   1.000
_cell.length_c   1.000
_cell.angle_alpha   90.00
_cell.angle_beta   90.00
_cell.angle_gamma   90.00
#
_symmetry.space_group_name_H-M   'P 1'
#
loop_
_entity.id
_entity.type
_entity.pdbx_description
1 polymer ?
#
loop_
_entity_poly.entity_id
_entity_poly.type
_entity_poly.pdbx_seq_one_letter_code
_entity_poly.pdbx_strand_id
1 'polypeptide(L)'
;MAALSVDVTLSSSTTPQDPTISSLLQWDGTTVQGLMPLLGGFKQAPDAEIVKFFKPVLTALDKIFDVFYRVADDTGTGVSLGENFTERALSCLVHMLHLTRDRRFSSTKDLFDEYVQERHHSHDASKGVCRALRAFISRPYEVEDARELRSTLKVSGQVIKFITTRGESGSPRSTASLSNAVSSVLVALVNLMRNPREDLYGTQTIL
;
A
#
# COMPACT_ATOMS: atom_id res chain seq x y z
N MET A 1 0.71 -2.61 50.22
CA MET A 1 0.73 -2.15 48.81
C MET A 1 1.23 -3.30 47.97
N ALA A 2 0.40 -3.87 47.08
CA ALA A 2 0.81 -4.96 46.21
C ALA A 2 1.51 -4.35 44.98
N ALA A 3 2.81 -4.61 44.82
CA ALA A 3 3.57 -4.24 43.64
C ALA A 3 3.62 -5.46 42.70
N LEU A 4 3.06 -5.31 41.50
CA LEU A 4 3.03 -6.36 40.49
C LEU A 4 4.22 -6.14 39.56
N SER A 5 5.28 -6.92 39.75
CA SER A 5 6.47 -6.89 38.88
C SER A 5 6.19 -7.73 37.65
N VAL A 6 6.00 -7.08 36.51
CA VAL A 6 5.82 -7.77 35.22
C VAL A 6 7.19 -7.87 34.56
N ASP A 7 7.77 -9.07 34.56
CA ASP A 7 8.93 -9.37 33.74
C ASP A 7 8.48 -9.51 32.28
N VAL A 8 8.81 -8.52 31.46
CA VAL A 8 8.59 -8.57 30.02
C VAL A 8 9.93 -8.91 29.37
N THR A 9 10.04 -10.13 28.86
CA THR A 9 11.17 -10.54 28.03
C THR A 9 11.00 -9.94 26.64
N LEU A 10 11.73 -8.86 26.36
CA LEU A 10 11.80 -8.24 25.03
C LEU A 10 12.66 -9.13 24.13
N SER A 11 12.06 -10.14 23.51
CA SER A 11 12.72 -10.92 22.48
C SER A 11 12.72 -10.14 21.17
N SER A 12 13.90 -9.69 20.76
CA SER A 12 14.18 -9.30 19.38
C SER A 12 14.10 -10.54 18.49
N SER A 13 12.88 -11.09 18.28
CA SER A 13 12.69 -12.18 17.32
C SER A 13 13.05 -11.67 15.93
N THR A 14 13.94 -12.39 15.26
CA THR A 14 14.30 -12.15 13.85
C THR A 14 13.18 -12.57 12.90
N THR A 15 12.22 -13.36 13.39
CA THR A 15 11.06 -13.84 12.64
C THR A 15 9.75 -13.22 13.18
N PRO A 16 8.78 -12.95 12.29
CA PRO A 16 7.42 -12.61 12.69
C PRO A 16 6.78 -13.75 13.48
N GLN A 17 5.96 -13.40 14.47
CA GLN A 17 5.10 -14.32 15.21
C GLN A 17 3.75 -14.52 14.51
N ASP A 18 3.25 -13.49 13.82
CA ASP A 18 2.04 -13.57 13.03
C ASP A 18 2.29 -14.39 11.75
N PRO A 19 1.49 -15.46 11.51
CA PRO A 19 1.68 -16.33 10.37
C PRO A 19 1.43 -15.62 9.03
N THR A 20 0.59 -14.57 9.01
CA THR A 20 0.30 -13.79 7.81
C THR A 20 1.51 -12.95 7.41
N ILE A 21 2.12 -12.26 8.38
CA ILE A 21 3.34 -11.47 8.14
C ILE A 21 4.49 -12.39 7.74
N SER A 22 4.69 -13.52 8.43
CA SER A 22 5.73 -14.48 8.07
C SER A 22 5.55 -15.03 6.66
N SER A 23 4.33 -15.40 6.28
CA SER A 23 4.03 -15.92 4.94
C SER A 23 4.21 -14.86 3.86
N LEU A 24 3.86 -13.60 4.15
CA LEU A 24 4.06 -12.48 3.23
C LEU A 24 5.55 -12.20 2.99
N LEU A 25 6.39 -12.28 4.03
CA LEU A 25 7.84 -12.10 3.91
C LEU A 25 8.53 -13.25 3.17
N GLN A 26 7.98 -14.46 3.28
CA GLN A 26 8.48 -15.65 2.58
C GLN A 26 7.96 -15.78 1.15
N TRP A 27 7.06 -14.88 0.71
CA TRP A 27 6.47 -14.96 -0.62
C TRP A 27 7.54 -14.79 -1.71
N ASP A 28 7.60 -15.77 -2.60
CA ASP A 28 8.67 -15.98 -3.59
C ASP A 28 8.40 -15.34 -4.95
N GLY A 29 7.21 -14.79 -5.17
CA GLY A 29 6.80 -14.22 -6.46
C GLY A 29 6.08 -15.19 -7.39
N THR A 30 6.13 -16.50 -7.11
CA THR A 30 5.65 -17.56 -8.01
C THR A 30 4.33 -18.17 -7.58
N THR A 31 4.02 -18.17 -6.28
CA THR A 31 2.77 -18.78 -5.78
C THR A 31 1.64 -17.75 -5.70
N VAL A 32 0.71 -17.79 -6.66
CA VAL A 32 -0.51 -16.95 -6.66
C VAL A 32 -1.59 -17.53 -5.73
N GLN A 33 -1.61 -18.87 -5.57
CA GLN A 33 -2.54 -19.55 -4.68
C GLN A 33 -2.26 -19.18 -3.23
N GLY A 34 -3.25 -18.64 -2.52
CA GLY A 34 -3.12 -18.22 -1.12
C GLY A 34 -2.64 -16.79 -0.91
N LEU A 35 -2.17 -16.06 -1.94
CA LEU A 35 -1.78 -14.66 -1.74
C LEU A 35 -2.98 -13.75 -1.43
N MET A 36 -4.13 -13.98 -2.06
CA MET A 36 -5.33 -13.18 -1.83
C MET A 36 -5.82 -13.27 -0.37
N PRO A 37 -5.96 -14.46 0.25
CA PRO A 37 -6.30 -14.52 1.67
C PRO A 37 -5.18 -13.99 2.58
N LEU A 38 -3.91 -14.07 2.20
CA LEU A 38 -2.81 -13.44 2.96
C LEU A 38 -2.93 -11.91 2.98
N LEU A 39 -3.10 -11.27 1.81
CA LEU A 39 -3.39 -9.84 1.71
C LEU A 39 -4.76 -9.49 2.34
N GLY A 40 -5.67 -10.47 2.36
CA GLY A 40 -6.94 -10.46 3.08
C GLY A 40 -6.76 -10.23 4.58
N GLY A 41 -5.97 -11.11 5.20
CA GLY A 41 -5.71 -11.16 6.65
C GLY A 41 -4.69 -10.13 7.15
N PHE A 42 -3.93 -9.48 6.27
CA PHE A 42 -2.89 -8.53 6.68
C PHE A 42 -3.41 -7.39 7.59
N LYS A 43 -4.60 -6.85 7.32
CA LYS A 43 -5.23 -5.82 8.17
C LYS A 43 -5.64 -6.31 9.56
N GLN A 44 -5.66 -7.63 9.78
CA GLN A 44 -5.99 -8.26 11.07
C GLN A 44 -4.74 -8.56 11.89
N ALA A 45 -3.55 -8.50 11.27
CA ALA A 45 -2.30 -8.74 11.97
C ALA A 45 -2.00 -7.59 12.97
N PRO A 46 -1.26 -7.86 14.07
CA PRO A 46 -0.97 -6.84 15.06
C PRO A 46 -0.13 -5.69 14.50
N ASP A 47 -0.61 -4.45 14.65
CA ASP A 47 0.07 -3.25 14.14
C ASP A 47 1.52 -3.12 14.67
N ALA A 48 1.74 -3.47 15.94
CA ALA A 48 3.08 -3.45 16.55
C ALA A 48 4.07 -4.38 15.83
N GLU A 49 3.59 -5.49 15.30
CA GLU A 49 4.40 -6.45 14.57
C GLU A 49 4.65 -5.99 13.12
N ILE A 50 3.63 -5.41 12.47
CA ILE A 50 3.78 -4.78 11.15
C ILE A 50 4.85 -3.68 11.21
N VAL A 51 4.85 -2.86 12.26
CA VAL A 51 5.86 -1.80 12.47
C VAL A 51 7.25 -2.38 12.72
N LYS A 52 7.36 -3.50 13.43
CA LYS A 52 8.64 -4.19 13.65
C LYS A 52 9.27 -4.68 12.34
N PHE A 53 8.45 -5.18 11.42
CA PHE A 53 8.89 -5.69 10.11
C PHE A 53 8.57 -4.71 8.96
N PHE A 54 8.53 -3.41 9.24
CA PHE A 54 8.04 -2.40 8.30
C PHE A 54 8.78 -2.39 6.95
N LYS A 55 10.12 -2.28 6.95
CA LYS A 55 10.92 -2.30 5.71
C LYS A 55 10.80 -3.64 4.93
N PRO A 56 10.94 -4.82 5.58
CA PRO A 56 10.70 -6.11 4.91
C PRO A 56 9.33 -6.24 4.26
N VAL A 57 8.26 -5.80 4.96
CA VAL A 57 6.90 -5.88 4.42
C VAL A 57 6.71 -4.93 3.24
N LEU A 58 7.24 -3.70 3.31
CA LEU A 58 7.22 -2.78 2.16
C LEU A 58 7.93 -3.37 0.94
N THR A 59 9.05 -4.05 1.16
CA THR A 59 9.78 -4.75 0.09
C THR A 59 8.96 -5.87 -0.53
N ALA A 60 8.26 -6.66 0.29
CA ALA A 60 7.36 -7.70 -0.21
C ALA A 60 6.20 -7.11 -1.03
N LEU A 61 5.57 -6.02 -0.56
CA LEU A 61 4.51 -5.32 -1.28
C LEU A 61 5.00 -4.76 -2.62
N ASP A 62 6.20 -4.15 -2.67
CA ASP A 62 6.79 -3.61 -3.91
C ASP A 62 6.99 -4.72 -4.96
N LYS A 63 7.49 -5.89 -4.53
CA LYS A 63 7.60 -7.08 -5.40
C LYS A 63 6.24 -7.56 -5.91
N ILE A 64 5.21 -7.56 -5.06
CA ILE A 64 3.85 -7.94 -5.47
C ILE A 64 3.35 -6.98 -6.56
N PHE A 65 3.51 -5.67 -6.37
CA PHE A 65 3.12 -4.70 -7.41
C PHE A 65 3.86 -4.92 -8.73
N ASP A 66 5.17 -5.20 -8.67
CA ASP A 66 5.99 -5.49 -9.85
C ASP A 66 5.47 -6.71 -10.64
N VAL A 67 5.27 -7.83 -9.94
CA VAL A 67 4.84 -9.10 -10.55
C VAL A 67 3.43 -8.97 -11.13
N PHE A 68 2.46 -8.46 -10.37
CA PHE A 68 1.08 -8.42 -10.82
C PHE A 68 0.80 -7.32 -11.84
N TYR A 69 1.60 -6.25 -11.87
CA TYR A 69 1.53 -5.28 -12.96
C TYR A 69 1.90 -5.94 -14.31
N ARG A 70 2.99 -6.73 -14.34
CA ARG A 70 3.41 -7.45 -15.55
C ARG A 70 2.39 -8.48 -16.01
N VAL A 71 1.85 -9.27 -15.07
CA VAL A 71 0.81 -10.27 -15.38
C VAL A 71 -0.44 -9.62 -15.98
N ALA A 72 -0.83 -8.45 -15.47
CA ALA A 72 -2.01 -7.73 -15.95
C ALA A 72 -1.82 -7.04 -17.32
N ASP A 73 -0.57 -6.80 -17.74
CA ASP A 73 -0.24 -6.20 -19.04
C ASP A 73 -0.09 -7.27 -20.15
N ASP A 74 0.45 -8.44 -19.80
CA ASP A 74 0.86 -9.46 -20.79
C ASP A 74 -0.27 -10.40 -21.27
N THR A 75 -1.34 -10.57 -20.49
CA THR A 75 -2.33 -11.64 -20.77
C THR A 75 -3.72 -11.20 -21.24
N GLY A 76 -4.12 -9.93 -21.13
CA GLY A 76 -5.41 -9.38 -21.60
C GLY A 76 -6.70 -9.98 -20.98
N THR A 77 -6.63 -11.18 -20.44
CA THR A 77 -7.68 -12.02 -19.84
C THR A 77 -7.51 -12.14 -18.32
N GLY A 78 -6.30 -11.92 -17.80
CA GLY A 78 -5.97 -11.82 -16.38
C GLY A 78 -6.16 -10.42 -15.77
N VAL A 79 -6.72 -9.47 -16.54
CA VAL A 79 -6.90 -8.05 -16.15
C VAL A 79 -7.63 -7.92 -14.82
N SER A 80 -8.74 -8.64 -14.62
CA SER A 80 -9.49 -8.57 -13.37
C SER A 80 -8.73 -9.21 -12.19
N LEU A 81 -8.02 -10.32 -12.42
CA LEU A 81 -7.30 -11.00 -11.35
C LEU A 81 -6.11 -10.18 -10.85
N GLY A 82 -5.29 -9.67 -11.77
CA GLY A 82 -4.17 -8.79 -11.44
C GLY A 82 -4.62 -7.48 -10.80
N GLU A 83 -5.73 -6.90 -11.27
CA GLU A 83 -6.33 -5.71 -10.65
C GLU A 83 -6.73 -5.97 -9.20
N ASN A 84 -7.44 -7.06 -8.92
CA ASN A 84 -7.84 -7.42 -7.56
C ASN A 84 -6.63 -7.58 -6.61
N PHE A 85 -5.54 -8.19 -7.09
CA PHE A 85 -4.31 -8.31 -6.31
C PHE A 85 -3.66 -6.95 -6.04
N THR A 86 -3.54 -6.10 -7.06
CA THR A 86 -2.95 -4.77 -6.90
C THR A 86 -3.81 -3.85 -6.03
N GLU A 87 -5.14 -3.93 -6.12
CA GLU A 87 -6.07 -3.21 -5.23
C GLU A 87 -5.89 -3.66 -3.79
N ARG A 88 -5.86 -4.98 -3.52
CA ARG A 88 -5.66 -5.48 -2.16
C ARG A 88 -4.27 -5.16 -1.60
N ALA A 89 -3.23 -5.22 -2.42
CA ALA A 89 -1.88 -4.81 -2.03
C ALA A 89 -1.82 -3.31 -1.71
N LEU A 90 -2.53 -2.47 -2.49
CA LEU A 90 -2.65 -1.03 -2.20
C LEU A 90 -3.37 -0.79 -0.89
N SER A 91 -4.42 -1.56 -0.59
CA SER A 91 -5.10 -1.55 0.69
C SER A 91 -4.17 -1.81 1.88
N CYS A 92 -3.27 -2.80 1.74
CA CYS A 92 -2.27 -3.15 2.75
C CYS A 92 -1.21 -2.04 2.89
N LEU A 93 -0.73 -1.50 1.78
CA LEU A 93 0.19 -0.36 1.76
C LEU A 93 -0.42 0.85 2.46
N VAL A 94 -1.68 1.17 2.16
CA VAL A 94 -2.42 2.26 2.81
C VAL A 94 -2.53 2.02 4.31
N HIS A 95 -2.81 0.80 4.76
CA HIS A 95 -2.81 0.44 6.20
C HIS A 95 -1.44 0.75 6.85
N MET A 96 -0.35 0.27 6.24
CA MET A 96 1.01 0.56 6.73
C MET A 96 1.32 2.05 6.78
N LEU A 97 0.89 2.82 5.77
CA LEU A 97 1.09 4.26 5.73
C LEU A 97 0.27 4.98 6.81
N HIS A 98 -0.88 4.46 7.23
CA HIS A 98 -1.60 5.01 8.39
C HIS A 98 -0.80 4.81 9.68
N LEU A 99 -0.08 3.70 9.83
CA LEU A 99 0.79 3.46 10.99
C LEU A 99 1.90 4.52 11.09
N THR A 100 2.37 5.07 9.96
CA THR A 100 3.34 6.19 9.98
C THR A 100 2.78 7.50 10.54
N ARG A 101 1.45 7.63 10.57
CA ARG A 101 0.75 8.79 11.14
C ARG A 101 0.35 8.58 12.59
N ASP A 102 0.44 7.35 13.11
CA ASP A 102 0.16 7.05 14.51
C ASP A 102 1.31 7.56 15.38
N ARG A 103 0.97 8.37 16.39
CA ARG A 103 1.92 8.90 17.37
C ARG A 103 2.63 7.79 18.16
N ARG A 104 2.01 6.61 18.31
CA ARG A 104 2.60 5.45 18.99
C ARG A 104 3.83 4.91 18.27
N PHE A 105 3.93 5.15 16.96
CA PHE A 105 4.97 4.60 16.11
C PHE A 105 5.71 5.72 15.36
N SER A 106 6.23 6.71 16.09
CA SER A 106 6.90 7.89 15.51
C SER A 106 8.08 7.54 14.61
N SER A 107 8.81 6.45 14.90
CA SER A 107 9.97 6.01 14.13
C SER A 107 9.62 5.46 12.74
N THR A 108 8.36 5.05 12.52
CA THR A 108 7.93 4.44 11.25
C THR A 108 7.98 5.41 10.09
N LYS A 109 7.81 6.71 10.36
CA LYS A 109 7.92 7.74 9.33
C LYS A 109 9.35 7.83 8.78
N ASP A 110 10.34 7.80 9.68
CA ASP A 110 11.75 7.83 9.28
C ASP A 110 12.13 6.53 8.56
N LEU A 111 11.63 5.38 9.02
CA LEU A 111 11.81 4.09 8.34
C LEU A 111 11.21 4.07 6.93
N PHE A 112 10.05 4.72 6.73
CA PHE A 112 9.45 4.87 5.40
C PHE A 112 10.32 5.75 4.51
N ASP A 113 10.77 6.89 5.03
CA ASP A 113 11.59 7.82 4.28
C ASP A 113 12.93 7.19 3.88
N GLU A 114 13.57 6.47 4.80
CA GLU A 114 14.80 5.70 4.57
C GLU A 114 14.57 4.60 3.52
N TYR A 115 13.50 3.80 3.66
CA TYR A 115 13.15 2.77 2.67
C TYR A 115 12.96 3.37 1.28
N VAL A 116 12.27 4.51 1.19
CA VAL A 116 12.02 5.18 -0.08
C VAL A 116 13.30 5.70 -0.74
N GLN A 117 14.32 6.07 0.04
CA GLN A 117 15.65 6.43 -0.47
C GLN A 117 16.49 5.21 -0.88
N GLU A 118 16.43 4.13 -0.11
CA GLU A 118 17.29 2.93 -0.30
C GLU A 118 16.74 1.95 -1.35
N ARG A 119 15.44 1.95 -1.61
CA ARG A 119 14.82 0.93 -2.45
C ARG A 119 15.29 1.00 -3.91
N HIS A 120 15.43 -0.16 -4.52
CA HIS A 120 15.63 -0.28 -5.96
C HIS A 120 14.30 0.00 -6.67
N HIS A 121 14.15 1.20 -7.21
CA HIS A 121 12.89 1.65 -7.77
C HIS A 121 12.47 0.83 -9.00
N SER A 122 11.39 0.03 -8.87
CA SER A 122 10.72 -0.53 -10.03
C SER A 122 9.67 0.44 -10.59
N HIS A 123 9.80 0.77 -11.87
CA HIS A 123 8.79 1.55 -12.60
C HIS A 123 7.48 0.78 -12.76
N ASP A 124 7.55 -0.54 -12.90
CA ASP A 124 6.38 -1.41 -13.08
C ASP A 124 5.56 -1.46 -11.79
N ALA A 125 6.21 -1.62 -10.64
CA ALA A 125 5.55 -1.54 -9.34
C ALA A 125 4.85 -0.18 -9.14
N SER A 126 5.53 0.92 -9.49
CA SER A 126 4.97 2.27 -9.39
C SER A 126 3.74 2.48 -10.30
N LYS A 127 3.74 1.90 -11.50
CA LYS A 127 2.57 1.90 -12.39
C LYS A 127 1.45 1.00 -11.86
N GLY A 128 1.77 -0.14 -11.25
CA GLY A 128 0.82 -1.00 -10.54
C GLY A 128 0.07 -0.25 -9.45
N VAL A 129 0.79 0.51 -8.63
CA VAL A 129 0.18 1.40 -7.62
C VAL A 129 -0.71 2.46 -8.27
N CYS A 130 -0.27 3.12 -9.35
CA CYS A 130 -1.08 4.11 -10.06
C CYS A 130 -2.38 3.51 -10.63
N ARG A 131 -2.31 2.27 -11.17
CA ARG A 131 -3.46 1.56 -11.72
C ARG A 131 -4.47 1.22 -10.62
N ALA A 132 -4.02 0.64 -9.51
CA ALA A 132 -4.87 0.33 -8.36
C ALA A 132 -5.52 1.60 -7.78
N LEU A 133 -4.77 2.70 -7.69
CA LEU A 133 -5.28 3.98 -7.21
C LEU A 133 -6.36 4.55 -8.15
N ARG A 134 -6.15 4.45 -9.47
CA ARG A 134 -7.16 4.85 -10.45
C ARG A 134 -8.41 3.98 -10.35
N ALA A 135 -8.28 2.69 -10.08
CA ALA A 135 -9.42 1.79 -9.91
C ALA A 135 -10.27 2.18 -8.70
N PHE A 136 -9.65 2.46 -7.55
CA PHE A 136 -10.37 2.96 -6.36
C PHE A 136 -11.06 4.30 -6.61
N ILE A 137 -10.43 5.22 -7.34
CA ILE A 137 -11.05 6.52 -7.67
C ILE A 137 -12.23 6.34 -8.64
N SER A 138 -12.20 5.32 -9.49
CA SER A 138 -13.23 5.08 -10.52
C SER A 138 -14.48 4.36 -9.98
N ARG A 139 -14.41 3.75 -8.78
CA ARG A 139 -15.52 3.05 -8.12
C ARG A 139 -15.97 3.77 -6.83
N PRO A 140 -16.45 5.02 -6.87
CA PRO A 140 -16.81 5.74 -5.64
C PRO A 140 -18.15 5.28 -5.04
N TYR A 141 -18.89 4.37 -5.67
CA TYR A 141 -20.33 4.18 -5.39
C TYR A 141 -20.66 3.08 -4.37
N GLU A 142 -19.69 2.27 -3.95
CA GLU A 142 -19.88 1.28 -2.88
C GLU A 142 -19.36 1.83 -1.54
N VAL A 143 -20.07 1.53 -0.45
CA VAL A 143 -19.75 2.08 0.89
C VAL A 143 -18.36 1.65 1.38
N GLU A 144 -17.96 0.41 1.06
CA GLU A 144 -16.63 -0.12 1.38
C GLU A 144 -15.54 0.61 0.57
N ASP A 145 -15.77 0.78 -0.74
CA ASP A 145 -14.87 1.50 -1.64
C ASP A 145 -14.74 2.98 -1.25
N ALA A 146 -15.82 3.63 -0.82
CA ALA A 146 -15.78 5.02 -0.35
C ALA A 146 -14.93 5.16 0.92
N ARG A 147 -14.99 4.19 1.85
CA ARG A 147 -14.15 4.18 3.06
C ARG A 147 -12.68 3.96 2.71
N GLU A 148 -12.41 3.04 1.79
CA GLU A 148 -11.06 2.74 1.31
C GLU A 148 -10.45 3.88 0.51
N LEU A 149 -11.26 4.58 -0.28
CA LEU A 149 -10.86 5.79 -0.99
C LEU A 149 -10.51 6.92 -0.01
N ARG A 150 -11.36 7.15 1.00
CA ARG A 150 -11.08 8.15 2.06
C ARG A 150 -9.81 7.82 2.84
N SER A 151 -9.56 6.56 3.18
CA SER A 151 -8.32 6.17 3.87
C SER A 151 -7.11 6.40 2.95
N THR A 152 -7.19 6.00 1.69
CA THR A 152 -6.11 6.22 0.70
C THR A 152 -5.80 7.71 0.53
N LEU A 153 -6.82 8.57 0.45
CA LEU A 153 -6.64 10.02 0.34
C LEU A 153 -5.93 10.63 1.56
N LYS A 154 -6.15 10.09 2.78
CA LYS A 154 -5.44 10.53 3.99
C LYS A 154 -3.93 10.30 3.91
N VAL A 155 -3.47 9.29 3.19
CA VAL A 155 -2.04 8.97 3.03
C VAL A 155 -1.52 9.25 1.61
N SER A 156 -2.27 10.03 0.84
CA SER A 156 -1.97 10.33 -0.57
C SER A 156 -0.56 10.92 -0.77
N GLY A 157 -0.10 11.78 0.13
CA GLY A 157 1.27 12.34 0.07
C GLY A 157 2.35 11.27 0.17
N GLN A 158 2.19 10.30 1.06
CA GLN A 158 3.11 9.16 1.21
C GLN A 158 3.01 8.19 0.04
N VAL A 159 1.80 7.94 -0.48
CA VAL A 159 1.61 7.11 -1.68
C VAL A 159 2.27 7.76 -2.90
N ILE A 160 2.09 9.07 -3.09
CA ILE A 160 2.75 9.80 -4.18
C ILE A 160 4.27 9.76 -3.98
N LYS A 161 4.78 9.99 -2.76
CA LYS A 161 6.22 9.87 -2.46
C LYS A 161 6.75 8.46 -2.76
N PHE A 162 5.96 7.43 -2.48
CA PHE A 162 6.26 6.05 -2.88
C PHE A 162 6.31 5.89 -4.40
N ILE A 163 5.48 6.58 -5.18
CA ILE A 163 5.50 6.48 -6.65
C ILE A 163 6.62 7.32 -7.28
N THR A 164 6.89 8.51 -6.75
CA THR A 164 7.71 9.54 -7.42
C THR A 164 9.17 9.53 -7.03
N THR A 165 9.57 8.82 -5.96
CA THR A 165 10.97 8.85 -5.53
C THR A 165 11.84 8.17 -6.58
N ARG A 166 12.67 8.99 -7.22
CA ARG A 166 13.40 8.67 -8.43
C ARG A 166 14.54 7.71 -8.09
N GLY A 167 14.44 6.46 -8.51
CA GLY A 167 15.63 5.63 -8.69
C GLY A 167 16.43 6.15 -9.87
N GLU A 168 17.76 6.14 -9.76
CA GLU A 168 18.67 6.73 -10.74
C GLU A 168 18.69 6.00 -12.11
N SER A 169 18.00 4.86 -12.25
CA SER A 169 18.17 3.92 -13.37
C SER A 169 17.06 3.92 -14.44
N GLY A 170 16.11 4.85 -14.40
CA GLY A 170 14.99 4.88 -15.35
C GLY A 170 15.36 5.40 -16.74
N SER A 171 15.20 4.59 -17.78
CA SER A 171 15.22 5.06 -19.18
C SER A 171 14.21 6.20 -19.39
N PRO A 172 14.52 7.26 -20.16
CA PRO A 172 13.64 8.42 -20.35
C PRO A 172 12.23 8.05 -20.81
N ARG A 173 12.09 7.00 -21.62
CA ARG A 173 10.77 6.48 -22.06
C ARG A 173 9.95 5.88 -20.92
N SER A 174 10.60 5.21 -19.96
CA SER A 174 9.94 4.67 -18.77
C SER A 174 9.47 5.81 -17.84
N THR A 175 10.29 6.84 -17.69
CA THR A 175 9.95 8.01 -16.86
C THR A 175 8.76 8.79 -17.42
N ALA A 176 8.64 8.94 -18.75
CA ALA A 176 7.49 9.56 -19.40
C ALA A 176 6.21 8.71 -19.27
N SER A 177 6.34 7.39 -19.33
CA SER A 177 5.21 6.47 -19.09
C SER A 177 4.69 6.56 -17.66
N LEU A 178 5.59 6.66 -16.68
CA LEU A 178 5.21 6.85 -15.27
C LEU A 178 4.57 8.23 -15.02
N SER A 179 5.11 9.30 -15.60
CA SER A 179 4.51 10.65 -15.46
C SER A 179 3.11 10.71 -16.05
N ASN A 180 2.87 10.00 -17.16
CA ASN A 180 1.52 9.87 -17.74
C ASN A 180 0.58 9.09 -16.83
N ALA A 181 1.05 8.01 -16.19
CA ALA A 181 0.27 7.25 -15.21
C ALA A 181 -0.12 8.12 -14.00
N VAL A 182 0.83 8.87 -13.43
CA VAL A 182 0.57 9.81 -12.33
C VAL A 182 -0.41 10.91 -12.76
N SER A 183 -0.24 11.48 -13.96
CA SER A 183 -1.15 12.49 -14.49
C SER A 183 -2.56 11.93 -14.65
N SER A 184 -2.71 10.68 -15.08
CA SER A 184 -4.02 10.03 -15.22
C SER A 184 -4.75 9.88 -13.88
N VAL A 185 -4.01 9.57 -12.81
CA VAL A 185 -4.54 9.49 -11.44
C VAL A 185 -5.01 10.87 -10.97
N LEU A 186 -4.20 11.91 -11.18
CA LEU A 186 -4.56 13.28 -10.79
C LEU A 186 -5.81 13.76 -11.54
N VAL A 187 -5.93 13.47 -12.84
CA VAL A 187 -7.13 13.78 -13.61
C VAL A 187 -8.35 13.03 -13.07
N ALA A 188 -8.21 11.75 -12.75
CA ALA A 188 -9.28 10.96 -12.13
C ALA A 188 -9.72 11.57 -10.79
N LEU A 189 -8.77 12.01 -9.96
CA LEU A 189 -9.05 12.66 -8.67
C LEU A 189 -9.73 14.02 -8.85
N VAL A 190 -9.30 14.83 -9.81
CA VAL A 190 -9.95 16.10 -10.16
C VAL A 190 -11.39 15.86 -10.63
N ASN A 191 -11.62 14.84 -11.45
CA ASN A 191 -12.97 14.47 -11.90
C ASN A 191 -13.86 13.99 -10.73
N LEU A 192 -13.28 13.26 -9.78
CA LEU A 192 -13.97 12.88 -8.55
C LEU A 192 -14.35 14.12 -7.72
N MET A 193 -13.42 15.06 -7.48
CA MET A 193 -13.70 16.27 -6.70
C MET A 193 -14.70 17.21 -7.40
N ARG A 194 -14.76 17.18 -8.74
CA ARG A 194 -15.76 17.91 -9.52
C ARG A 194 -17.15 17.29 -9.44
N ASN A 195 -17.29 16.04 -8.99
CA ASN A 195 -18.58 15.37 -8.86
C ASN A 195 -19.22 15.70 -7.50
N PRO A 196 -20.32 16.47 -7.45
CA PRO A 196 -20.84 17.08 -6.23
C PRO A 196 -21.86 16.17 -5.52
N ARG A 197 -21.53 14.89 -5.29
CA ARG A 197 -22.40 14.03 -4.46
C ARG A 197 -22.00 14.14 -2.99
N GLU A 198 -22.86 14.81 -2.22
CA GLU A 198 -22.67 15.11 -0.79
C GLU A 198 -22.50 13.85 0.08
N ASP A 199 -23.08 12.70 -0.31
CA ASP A 199 -22.95 11.42 0.42
C ASP A 199 -21.50 10.89 0.50
N LEU A 200 -20.61 11.34 -0.39
CA LEU A 200 -19.19 10.94 -0.42
C LEU A 200 -18.33 11.70 0.58
N TYR A 201 -18.79 12.84 1.08
CA TYR A 201 -18.13 13.62 2.12
C TYR A 201 -18.91 13.39 3.41
N GLY A 202 -18.44 12.49 4.27
CA GLY A 202 -19.12 12.20 5.53
C GLY A 202 -19.48 13.50 6.27
N THR A 203 -20.69 13.56 6.83
CA THR A 203 -21.37 14.73 7.42
C THR A 203 -20.68 15.39 8.63
N GLN A 204 -19.39 15.12 8.89
CA GLN A 204 -18.60 15.82 9.89
C GLN A 204 -17.60 16.76 9.22
N THR A 205 -18.09 17.87 8.67
CA THR A 205 -17.25 19.04 8.36
C THR A 205 -17.92 20.38 8.67
N ILE A 206 -18.78 20.45 9.69
CA ILE A 206 -19.13 21.74 10.33
C ILE A 206 -19.39 21.50 11.83
N LEU A 207 -18.42 21.85 12.67
CA LEU A 207 -18.61 22.30 14.06
C LEU A 207 -17.75 23.54 14.24
#